data_AF-A0A834L512-F1
#
_entry.id   AF-A0A834L512-F1
#
_cell.length_a   1.000
_cell.length_b   1.000
_cell.length_c   1.000
_cell.angle_alpha   90.00
_cell.angle_beta   90.00
_cell.angle_gamma   90.00
#
_symmetry.space_group_name_H-M   'P 1'
#
loop_
_entity.id
_entity.type
_entity.pdbx_description
1 polymer ?
#
loop_
_entity_poly.entity_id
_entity_poly.type
_entity_poly.pdbx_seq_one_letter_code
_entity_poly.pdbx_strand_id
1 'polypeptide(L)' 'MTCYLLRGKVKVYPKGSPPSTAAVAEFGAGDLVVIPKGLSCTWDVSVAVDKHYKFDSSSPPPPSYDPPN' A
#
# COMPACT_ATOMS: atom_id res chain seq x y z
N MET A 1 3.78 1.76 4.20
CA MET A 1 4.22 2.58 3.04
C MET A 1 3.31 3.78 2.95
N THR A 2 3.89 4.96 2.83
CA THR A 2 3.14 6.20 2.60
C THR A 2 3.39 6.68 1.18
N CYS A 3 2.35 7.15 0.50
CA CYS A 3 2.37 7.56 -0.90
C CYS A 3 1.61 8.87 -1.08
N TYR A 4 2.18 9.81 -1.82
CA TYR A 4 1.52 11.05 -2.21
C TYR A 4 1.33 11.06 -3.72
N LEU A 5 0.09 11.25 -4.19
CA LEU A 5 -0.22 11.26 -5.62
C LEU A 5 -0.08 12.68 -6.18
N LEU A 6 0.83 12.86 -7.13
CA LEU A 6 0.95 14.11 -7.89
C LEU A 6 -0.11 14.19 -8.99
N ARG A 7 -0.39 13.04 -9.61
CA ARG A 7 -1.36 12.89 -10.70
C ARG A 7 -2.00 11.50 -10.63
N GLY A 8 -3.19 11.38 -11.22
CA GLY A 8 -3.87 10.11 -11.41
C GLY A 8 -5.18 10.00 -10.67
N LYS A 9 -5.85 8.87 -10.89
CA LYS A 9 -7.13 8.52 -10.27
C LYS A 9 -7.23 7.00 -10.16
N VAL A 10 -7.38 6.51 -8.94
CA VAL A 10 -7.29 5.08 -8.61
C VAL A 10 -8.43 4.65 -7.71
N LYS A 11 -8.98 3.46 -7.98
CA LYS A 11 -9.78 2.70 -7.00
C LYS A 11 -8.99 1.51 -6.48
N VAL A 12 -9.01 1.30 -5.17
CA VAL A 12 -8.31 0.21 -4.49
C VAL A 12 -9.31 -0.77 -3.92
N TYR A 13 -9.07 -2.04 -4.24
CA TYR A 13 -9.87 -3.18 -3.82
C TYR A 13 -9.03 -4.06 -2.88
N PRO A 14 -9.28 -4.01 -1.56
CA PRO A 14 -8.63 -4.90 -0.60
C PRO A 14 -8.89 -6.37 -0.94
N LYS A 15 -7.87 -7.22 -0.81
CA LYS A 15 -8.02 -8.67 -0.97
C LYS A 15 -8.23 -9.32 0.41
N GLY A 16 -9.04 -10.38 0.44
CA GLY A 16 -9.27 -11.19 1.65
C GLY A 16 -10.57 -10.88 2.39
N SER A 17 -11.37 -9.92 1.95
CA SER A 17 -12.74 -9.69 2.44
C SER A 17 -13.78 -10.16 1.41
N PRO A 18 -14.95 -10.66 1.87
CA PRO A 18 -16.09 -10.92 0.99
C PRO A 18 -16.49 -9.65 0.21
N PRO A 19 -16.93 -9.78 -1.07
CA PRO A 19 -17.31 -8.62 -1.88
C PRO A 19 -18.39 -7.72 -1.25
N SER A 20 -19.26 -8.28 -0.42
CA SER A 20 -20.33 -7.56 0.27
C SER A 20 -19.83 -6.68 1.43
N THR A 21 -18.60 -6.87 1.91
CA THR A 21 -18.03 -6.13 3.03
C THR A 21 -16.71 -5.44 2.68
N ALA A 22 -16.21 -5.60 1.46
CA ALA A 22 -15.01 -4.96 0.99
C ALA A 22 -15.23 -3.45 0.79
N ALA A 23 -14.67 -2.64 1.68
CA ALA A 23 -14.63 -1.20 1.52
C ALA A 23 -13.64 -0.83 0.40
N VAL A 24 -14.18 -0.37 -0.74
CA VAL A 24 -13.39 0.17 -1.84
C VAL A 24 -13.00 1.61 -1.51
N ALA A 25 -11.72 1.95 -1.67
CA ALA A 25 -11.22 3.30 -1.49
C ALA A 25 -10.89 3.93 -2.85
N GLU A 26 -11.19 5.21 -3.03
CA GLU A 26 -10.85 5.98 -4.23
C GLU A 26 -10.03 7.21 -3.83
N PHE A 27 -8.95 7.46 -4.56
CA PHE A 27 -8.06 8.61 -4.33
C PHE A 27 -7.39 9.06 -5.64
N GLY A 28 -6.88 10.28 -5.64
CA GLY A 28 -6.31 10.94 -6.81
C GLY A 28 -5.25 11.99 -6.47
N ALA A 29 -5.00 12.89 -7.42
CA ALA A 29 -4.01 13.95 -7.28
C ALA A 29 -4.25 14.80 -6.02
N GLY A 30 -3.20 14.98 -5.21
CA GLY A 30 -3.25 15.72 -3.95
C GLY A 30 -3.46 14.87 -2.70
N ASP A 31 -3.79 13.58 -2.85
CA ASP A 31 -4.05 12.71 -1.71
C ASP A 31 -2.76 12.10 -1.13
N LEU A 32 -2.66 12.13 0.20
CA LEU A 32 -1.65 11.40 0.96
C LEU A 32 -2.26 10.09 1.49
N VAL A 33 -1.79 8.97 0.96
CA VAL A 33 -2.31 7.64 1.22
C VAL A 33 -1.31 6.85 2.08
N VAL A 34 -1.79 6.28 3.17
CA VAL A 34 -1.03 5.34 4.00
C VAL A 34 -1.52 3.93 3.73
N ILE A 35 -0.61 3.06 3.31
CA ILE A 35 -0.87 1.64 3.05
C ILE A 35 -0.31 0.83 4.23
N PRO A 36 -1.20 0.20 5.02
CA PRO A 36 -0.80 -0.64 6.15
C PRO A 36 0.09 -1.79 5.71
N LYS A 37 1.00 -2.19 6.61
CA LYS A 37 1.86 -3.37 6.40
C LYS A 37 0.97 -4.61 6.25
N GLY A 38 1.29 -5.44 5.26
CA GLY A 38 0.56 -6.69 5.00
C GLY A 38 -0.75 -6.53 4.22
N LEU A 39 -1.18 -5.29 3.90
CA LEU A 39 -2.34 -5.10 3.04
C LEU A 39 -2.03 -5.59 1.61
N SER A 40 -2.81 -6.57 1.14
CA SER A 40 -2.83 -6.96 -0.27
C SER A 40 -4.07 -6.36 -0.93
N CYS A 41 -3.90 -5.72 -2.08
CA CYS A 41 -5.00 -5.07 -2.79
C CYS A 41 -4.74 -5.02 -4.30
N THR A 42 -5.80 -4.84 -5.08
CA THR A 42 -5.73 -4.54 -6.51
C THR A 42 -6.03 -3.07 -6.73
N TRP A 43 -5.29 -2.45 -7.65
CA TRP A 43 -5.43 -1.04 -8.01
C TRP A 43 -6.03 -0.97 -9.42
N ASP A 44 -7.22 -0.39 -9.54
CA ASP A 44 -7.82 -0.05 -10.82
C ASP A 44 -7.45 1.40 -11.16
N VAL A 45 -6.62 1.55 -12.19
CA VAL A 45 -6.02 2.83 -12.57
C VAL A 45 -6.78 3.40 -13.76
N SER A 46 -7.61 4.42 -13.50
CA SER A 46 -8.42 5.08 -14.54
C SER A 46 -7.70 6.25 -15.22
N VAL A 47 -6.73 6.86 -14.51
CA VAL A 47 -5.85 7.91 -15.04
C VAL A 47 -4.42 7.59 -14.60
N ALA A 48 -3.47 7.72 -15.52
CA ALA A 48 -2.05 7.45 -15.27
C ALA A 48 -1.56 8.14 -13.97
N VAL A 49 -0.84 7.36 -13.15
CA VAL A 49 -0.43 7.77 -11.81
C VAL A 49 1.02 8.24 -11.83
N ASP A 50 1.24 9.41 -11.22
CA ASP A 50 2.56 9.86 -10.82
C ASP A 50 2.54 10.10 -9.31
N LYS A 51 3.54 9.60 -8.60
CA LYS A 51 3.52 9.55 -7.13
C LYS A 51 4.90 9.53 -6.52
N HIS A 52 5.00 10.13 -5.33
CA HIS A 52 6.13 9.93 -4.44
C HIS A 52 5.76 8.91 -3.37
N TYR A 53 6.70 8.04 -2.99
CA TYR A 53 6.46 7.05 -1.95
C TYR A 53 7.63 6.95 -0.98
N LYS A 54 7.32 6.52 0.24
CA LYS A 54 8.28 6.22 1.29
C LYS A 54 7.93 4.89 1.94
N PHE A 55 8.90 3.98 1.97
CA PHE A 55 8.79 2.73 2.74
C PHE A 55 9.14 2.98 4.20
N ASP A 56 8.45 2.26 5.10
CA ASP A 56 8.78 2.28 6.52
C ASP A 56 9.99 1.38 6.77
N SER A 57 10.99 1.88 7.50
CA SER A 57 12.27 1.20 7.73
C SER A 57 12.23 0.12 8.83
N SER A 58 11.08 -0.19 9.41
CA SER A 58 10.95 -1.09 10.57
C SER A 58 10.93 -2.59 10.20
N SER A 59 11.60 -3.00 9.13
CA SER A 59 11.90 -4.42 8.96
C SER A 59 12.79 -4.86 10.14
N PRO A 60 12.41 -5.90 10.91
CA PRO A 60 13.33 -6.46 11.89
C PRO A 60 14.63 -6.85 11.16
N PRO A 61 15.81 -6.61 11.76
CA PRO A 61 17.04 -7.14 11.19
C PRO A 61 16.89 -8.65 10.99
N PRO A 62 17.53 -9.24 9.96
CA PRO A 62 17.54 -10.69 9.80
C PRO A 62 18.00 -11.32 11.12
N PRO A 63 17.44 -12.47 11.53
CA PRO A 63 17.87 -13.14 12.75
C PRO A 63 19.38 -13.36 12.69
N SER A 64 20.10 -12.82 13.67
CA SER A 64 21.53 -13.10 13.83
C SER A 64 21.68 -14.60 14.04
N TYR A 65 22.42 -15.25 13.15
CA TYR A 65 22.78 -16.65 13.30
C TYR A 65 23.71 -16.80 14.50
N ASP A 66 23.20 -17.30 15.62
CA ASP A 66 24.02 -17.79 16.73
C ASP A 66 24.30 -19.29 16.47
N PRO A 67 25.54 -19.68 16.14
CA PRO A 67 25.89 -21.10 16.07
C PRO A 67 25.77 -21.73 17.47
N PRO A 68 25.28 -22.98 17.58
CA PRO A 68 25.25 -23.68 18.86
C PRO A 68 26.69 -23.90 19.37
N ASN A 69 26.89 -23.55 20.64
CA ASN A 69 28.09 -23.81 21.45
C ASN A 69 28.41 -25.32 21.52
#